data_AF-X6PAI3-F1
#
_entry.id   AF-X6PAI3-F1
#
_cell.length_a   1.000
_cell.length_b   1.000
_cell.length_c   1.000
_cell.angle_alpha   90.00
_cell.angle_beta   90.00
_cell.angle_gamma   90.00
#
_symmetry.space_group_name_H-M   'P 1'
#
loop_
_entity.id
_entity.type
_entity.pdbx_description
1 polymer ?
#
loop_
_entity_poly.entity_id
_entity_poly.type
_entity_poly.pdbx_seq_one_letter_code
_entity_poly.pdbx_strand_id
1 'polypeptide(L)'
;MDDDEFQFVDVSGNDSTPDVKTVREELQKLRETLSTEDEQVKSLEKEMKEWRVATSKMSEELSKLRQEKEAMQKEMEAMEQKNKNAASEMNALKQEVEQLKKVQIVVSSTVSSPNGSTMVSNTEKDKHFQIESSSSNTNNNSNGNGNSNSNTIASSSNHSKTSLKELDKSQCYSCKACGTHIALEGDIINRSYQIGQGPFSETKRGYLFKTAVNLTLGTTKTETFTSGSYEISWTSCSKCGISLGWKYLTSSNEANASKVGKFCLARYSLASPQERTQP
;
A
#
# COMPACT_ATOMS: atom_id res chain seq x y z
N MET A 1 8.55 -88.77 -55.11
CA MET A 1 9.13 -88.35 -56.40
C MET A 1 8.32 -87.13 -56.81
N ASP A 2 8.47 -86.00 -56.13
CA ASP A 2 9.72 -85.23 -55.86
C ASP A 2 10.18 -84.63 -57.21
N ASP A 3 10.33 -83.32 -57.44
CA ASP A 3 10.74 -82.24 -56.54
C ASP A 3 10.13 -80.87 -56.97
N ASP A 4 9.50 -80.14 -56.04
CA ASP A 4 9.18 -78.71 -56.22
C ASP A 4 10.38 -77.86 -55.78
N GLU A 5 11.23 -77.48 -56.74
CA GLU A 5 12.43 -76.67 -56.51
C GLU A 5 12.07 -75.22 -56.17
N PHE A 6 11.80 -74.94 -54.90
CA PHE A 6 11.61 -73.57 -54.40
C PHE A 6 12.93 -72.78 -54.48
N GLN A 7 13.09 -72.04 -55.58
CA GLN A 7 14.21 -71.15 -55.80
C GLN A 7 14.15 -69.98 -54.81
N PHE A 8 14.92 -70.09 -53.72
CA PHE A 8 15.01 -69.08 -52.68
C PHE A 8 15.69 -67.82 -53.26
N VAL A 9 14.90 -66.78 -53.53
CA VAL A 9 15.44 -65.50 -54.02
C VAL A 9 16.18 -64.84 -52.87
N ASP A 10 17.51 -64.89 -52.92
CA ASP A 10 18.38 -64.27 -51.92
C ASP A 10 18.14 -62.75 -51.92
N VAL A 11 17.49 -62.25 -50.87
CA VAL A 11 17.34 -60.81 -50.61
C VAL A 11 18.64 -60.28 -49.99
N SER A 12 19.73 -60.39 -50.75
CA SER A 12 20.96 -59.60 -50.57
C SER A 12 20.77 -58.19 -51.15
N GLY A 13 19.60 -57.60 -50.86
CA GLY A 13 19.22 -56.24 -51.19
C GLY A 13 19.95 -55.25 -50.30
N ASN A 14 21.21 -54.96 -50.63
CA ASN A 14 21.97 -53.85 -50.03
C ASN A 14 21.45 -52.45 -50.47
N ASP A 15 20.22 -52.37 -50.99
CA ASP A 15 19.62 -51.13 -51.45
C ASP A 15 18.86 -50.45 -50.29
N SER A 16 19.65 -49.94 -49.34
CA SER A 16 19.16 -48.94 -48.39
C SER A 16 18.83 -47.66 -49.16
N THR A 17 17.57 -47.55 -49.59
CA THR A 17 17.04 -46.35 -50.25
C THR A 17 17.43 -45.09 -49.48
N PRO A 18 17.71 -43.97 -50.15
CA PRO A 18 18.24 -42.77 -49.49
C PRO A 18 17.35 -42.29 -48.35
N ASP A 19 16.04 -42.46 -48.50
CA ASP A 19 14.99 -42.17 -47.51
C ASP A 19 15.21 -42.87 -46.16
N VAL A 20 15.54 -44.18 -46.17
CA VAL A 20 15.77 -44.96 -44.93
C VAL A 20 17.05 -44.50 -44.19
N LYS A 21 18.05 -43.98 -44.91
CA LYS A 21 19.25 -43.40 -44.30
C LYS A 21 18.92 -42.06 -43.64
N THR A 22 18.17 -41.20 -44.32
CA THR A 22 17.69 -39.91 -43.77
C THR A 22 16.87 -40.12 -42.49
N VAL A 23 15.90 -41.05 -42.50
CA VAL A 23 15.09 -41.37 -41.31
C VAL A 23 15.96 -41.89 -40.15
N ARG A 24 17.01 -42.69 -40.41
CA ARG A 24 17.95 -43.13 -39.37
C ARG A 24 18.73 -41.97 -38.75
N GLU A 25 19.19 -41.02 -39.56
CA GLU A 25 19.89 -39.82 -39.07
C GLU A 25 18.97 -38.90 -38.26
N GLU A 26 17.71 -38.73 -38.67
CA GLU A 26 16.71 -37.98 -37.91
C GLU A 26 16.39 -38.64 -36.57
N LEU A 27 16.21 -39.97 -36.54
CA LEU A 27 16.02 -40.73 -35.30
C LEU A 27 17.23 -40.64 -34.35
N GLN A 28 18.46 -40.53 -34.89
CA GLN A 28 19.64 -40.30 -34.07
C GLN A 28 19.64 -38.88 -33.47
N LYS A 29 19.37 -37.85 -34.28
CA LYS A 29 19.24 -36.46 -33.80
C LYS A 29 18.17 -36.33 -32.71
N LEU A 30 17.00 -36.94 -32.92
CA LEU A 30 15.90 -36.99 -31.95
C LEU A 30 16.28 -37.70 -30.63
N ARG A 31 17.10 -38.76 -30.70
CA ARG A 31 17.64 -39.43 -29.50
C ARG A 31 18.61 -38.52 -28.75
N GLU A 32 19.48 -37.82 -29.46
CA GLU A 32 20.44 -36.89 -28.88
C GLU A 32 19.72 -35.70 -28.20
N THR A 33 18.70 -35.12 -28.85
CA THR A 33 17.90 -34.04 -28.24
C THR A 33 17.14 -34.52 -27.01
N LEU A 34 16.46 -35.67 -27.07
CA LEU A 34 15.77 -36.25 -25.91
C LEU A 34 16.74 -36.53 -24.74
N SER A 35 17.97 -36.97 -25.03
CA SER A 35 19.00 -37.15 -24.01
C SER A 35 19.42 -35.82 -23.37
N THR A 36 19.48 -34.72 -24.13
CA THR A 36 19.78 -33.40 -23.55
C THR A 36 18.61 -32.81 -22.77
N GLU A 37 17.38 -33.06 -23.20
CA GLU A 37 16.17 -32.62 -22.50
C GLU A 37 15.99 -33.36 -21.16
N ASP A 38 16.25 -34.67 -21.10
CA ASP A 38 16.19 -35.46 -19.87
C ASP A 38 17.19 -34.97 -18.80
N GLU A 39 18.40 -34.57 -19.20
CA GLU A 39 19.37 -33.94 -18.29
C GLU A 39 18.95 -32.52 -17.84
N GLN A 40 18.34 -31.72 -18.73
CA GLN A 40 17.78 -30.43 -18.34
C GLN A 40 16.62 -30.59 -17.34
N VAL A 41 15.74 -31.57 -17.54
CA VAL A 41 14.64 -31.89 -16.62
C VAL A 41 15.19 -32.28 -15.25
N LYS A 42 16.21 -33.15 -15.18
CA LYS A 42 16.88 -33.51 -13.90
C LYS A 42 17.48 -32.30 -13.20
N SER A 43 18.08 -31.37 -13.93
CA SER A 43 18.63 -30.13 -13.37
C SER A 43 17.52 -29.25 -12.78
N LEU A 44 16.44 -29.02 -13.54
CA LEU A 44 15.29 -28.22 -13.09
C LEU A 44 14.56 -28.86 -11.90
N GLU A 45 14.45 -30.19 -11.86
CA GLU A 45 13.91 -30.89 -10.70
C GLU A 45 14.75 -30.68 -9.43
N LYS A 46 16.09 -30.67 -9.57
CA LYS A 46 17.00 -30.42 -8.45
C LYS A 46 16.82 -28.99 -7.94
N GLU A 47 16.83 -28.00 -8.82
CA GLU A 47 16.56 -26.60 -8.47
C GLU A 47 15.18 -26.46 -7.80
N MET A 48 14.13 -27.11 -8.31
CA MET A 48 12.80 -27.07 -7.73
C MET A 48 12.75 -27.67 -6.30
N LYS A 49 13.55 -28.71 -6.03
CA LYS A 49 13.71 -29.28 -4.68
C LYS A 49 14.42 -28.28 -3.75
N GLU A 50 15.48 -27.62 -4.21
CA GLU A 50 16.20 -26.58 -3.45
C GLU A 50 15.30 -25.37 -3.14
N TRP A 51 14.57 -24.86 -4.14
CA TRP A 51 13.58 -23.79 -3.97
C TRP A 51 12.47 -24.14 -2.98
N ARG A 52 12.01 -25.40 -2.96
CA ARG A 52 10.99 -25.87 -2.01
C ARG A 52 11.50 -25.82 -0.57
N VAL A 53 12.74 -26.26 -0.32
CA VAL A 53 13.38 -26.20 1.01
C VAL A 53 13.60 -24.74 1.45
N ALA A 54 14.11 -23.89 0.56
CA ALA A 54 14.28 -22.46 0.84
C ALA A 54 12.94 -21.78 1.18
N THR A 55 11.87 -22.12 0.46
CA THR A 55 10.51 -21.62 0.72
C THR A 55 9.97 -22.07 2.07
N SER A 56 10.18 -23.34 2.47
CA SER A 56 9.78 -23.83 3.80
C SER A 56 10.47 -23.04 4.91
N LYS A 57 11.80 -22.90 4.82
CA LYS A 57 12.59 -22.15 5.80
C LYS A 57 12.14 -20.69 5.91
N MET A 58 11.88 -20.03 4.78
CA MET A 58 11.37 -18.65 4.77
C MET A 58 9.98 -18.53 5.41
N SER A 59 9.11 -19.52 5.20
CA SER A 59 7.78 -19.59 5.84
C SER A 59 7.89 -19.74 7.37
N GLU A 60 8.83 -20.58 7.84
CA GLU A 60 9.12 -20.76 9.26
C GLU A 60 9.67 -19.47 9.91
N GLU A 61 10.66 -18.82 9.28
CA GLU A 61 11.21 -17.53 9.74
C GLU A 61 10.11 -16.44 9.79
N LEU A 62 9.24 -16.37 8.79
CA LEU A 62 8.10 -15.44 8.77
C LEU A 62 7.09 -15.73 9.89
N SER A 63 6.85 -17.01 10.20
CA SER A 63 5.97 -17.41 11.30
C SER A 63 6.51 -16.97 12.67
N LYS A 64 7.83 -17.08 12.88
CA LYS A 64 8.52 -16.63 14.08
C LYS A 64 8.46 -15.10 14.22
N LEU A 65 8.80 -14.35 13.17
CA LEU A 65 8.72 -12.89 13.16
C LEU A 65 7.30 -12.37 13.43
N ARG A 66 6.27 -13.10 12.97
CA ARG A 66 4.87 -12.79 13.27
C ARG A 66 4.54 -12.93 14.76
N GLN A 67 4.95 -14.03 15.38
CA GLN A 67 4.76 -14.25 16.82
C GLN A 67 5.51 -13.20 17.65
N GLU A 68 6.74 -12.86 17.28
CA GLU A 68 7.54 -11.81 17.92
C GLU A 68 6.87 -10.44 17.82
N LYS A 69 6.34 -10.08 16.64
CA LYS A 69 5.55 -8.86 16.46
C LYS A 69 4.28 -8.83 17.32
N GLU A 70 3.54 -9.93 17.37
CA GLU A 70 2.32 -10.03 18.18
C GLU A 70 2.61 -9.97 19.70
N ALA A 71 3.77 -10.47 20.14
CA ALA A 71 4.25 -10.31 21.52
C ALA A 71 4.61 -8.85 21.83
N MET A 72 5.46 -8.21 21.01
CA MET A 72 5.83 -6.79 21.18
C MET A 72 4.62 -5.86 21.15
N GLN A 73 3.60 -6.15 20.33
CA GLN A 73 2.38 -5.35 20.28
C GLN A 73 1.60 -5.43 21.60
N LYS A 74 1.46 -6.63 22.20
CA LYS A 74 0.81 -6.79 23.52
C LYS A 74 1.58 -6.08 24.63
N GLU A 75 2.91 -6.09 24.59
CA GLU A 75 3.74 -5.33 25.54
C GLU A 75 3.55 -3.81 25.39
N MET A 76 3.45 -3.32 24.14
CA MET A 76 3.18 -1.92 23.85
C MET A 76 1.80 -1.49 24.36
N GLU A 77 0.75 -2.28 24.10
CA GLU A 77 -0.62 -2.02 24.59
C GLU A 77 -0.67 -2.03 26.14
N ALA A 78 0.03 -2.96 26.79
CA ALA A 78 0.15 -3.00 28.25
C ALA A 78 0.91 -1.80 28.83
N MET A 79 1.95 -1.33 28.14
CA MET A 79 2.70 -0.12 28.51
C MET A 79 1.85 1.15 28.32
N GLU A 80 1.08 1.24 27.24
CA GLU A 80 0.17 2.36 27.00
C GLU A 80 -0.92 2.43 28.08
N GLN A 81 -1.47 1.28 28.49
CA GLN A 81 -2.46 1.26 29.57
C GLN A 81 -1.86 1.68 30.93
N LYS A 82 -0.63 1.25 31.24
CA LYS A 82 0.09 1.76 32.43
C LYS A 82 0.29 3.27 32.37
N ASN A 83 0.63 3.82 31.21
CA ASN A 83 0.79 5.27 31.02
C ASN A 83 -0.54 6.03 31.19
N LYS A 84 -1.66 5.48 30.68
CA LYS A 84 -3.01 6.04 30.90
C LYS A 84 -3.39 6.03 32.39
N ASN A 85 -3.15 4.92 33.09
CA ASN A 85 -3.41 4.82 34.53
C ASN A 85 -2.57 5.86 35.31
N ALA A 86 -1.27 5.92 35.08
CA ALA A 86 -0.37 6.89 35.71
C ALA A 86 -0.77 8.35 35.42
N ALA A 87 -1.23 8.65 34.20
CA ALA A 87 -1.76 9.96 33.85
C ALA A 87 -3.07 10.29 34.61
N SER A 88 -3.92 9.29 34.86
CA SER A 88 -5.14 9.48 35.67
C SER A 88 -4.83 9.70 37.15
N GLU A 89 -3.88 8.95 37.73
CA GLU A 89 -3.39 9.14 39.10
C GLU A 89 -2.75 10.52 39.29
N MET A 90 -1.88 10.94 38.36
CA MET A 90 -1.28 12.26 38.36
C MET A 90 -2.32 13.39 38.29
N ASN A 91 -3.39 13.22 37.49
CA ASN A 91 -4.49 14.17 37.43
C ASN A 91 -5.31 14.21 38.73
N ALA A 92 -5.56 13.06 39.37
CA ALA A 92 -6.23 12.99 40.66
C ALA A 92 -5.43 13.72 41.76
N LEU A 93 -4.12 13.44 41.85
CA LEU A 93 -3.21 14.15 42.76
C LEU A 93 -3.14 15.65 42.45
N LYS A 94 -3.15 16.07 41.18
CA LYS A 94 -3.22 17.50 40.79
C LYS A 94 -4.51 18.15 41.31
N GLN A 95 -5.65 17.45 41.24
CA GLN A 95 -6.92 17.94 41.79
C GLN A 95 -6.91 18.02 43.32
N GLU A 96 -6.34 17.02 44.00
CA GLU A 96 -6.23 17.01 45.47
C GLU A 96 -5.34 18.15 45.98
N VAL A 97 -4.17 18.38 45.35
CA VAL A 97 -3.30 19.53 45.63
C VAL A 97 -4.04 20.86 45.41
N GLU A 98 -4.88 20.95 44.38
CA GLU A 98 -5.67 22.16 44.10
C GLU A 98 -6.82 22.37 45.12
N GLN A 99 -7.40 21.29 45.67
CA GLN A 99 -8.34 21.39 46.79
C GLN A 99 -7.63 21.81 48.09
N LEU A 100 -6.46 21.23 48.39
CA LEU A 100 -5.66 21.59 49.57
C LEU A 100 -5.21 23.06 49.53
N LYS A 101 -4.79 23.58 48.37
CA LYS A 101 -4.52 25.02 48.18
C LYS A 101 -5.74 25.89 48.54
N LYS A 102 -6.94 25.49 48.13
CA LYS A 102 -8.19 26.22 48.44
C LYS A 102 -8.52 26.17 49.93
N VAL A 103 -8.35 25.03 50.58
CA VAL A 103 -8.51 24.90 52.04
C VAL A 103 -7.51 25.79 52.80
N GLN A 104 -6.27 25.88 52.33
CA GLN A 104 -5.25 26.73 52.96
C GLN A 104 -5.60 28.23 52.90
N ILE A 105 -6.29 28.69 51.85
CA ILE A 105 -6.82 30.07 51.75
C ILE A 105 -7.96 30.30 52.76
N VAL A 106 -8.83 29.30 52.98
CA VAL A 106 -9.96 29.42 53.94
C VAL A 106 -9.45 29.46 55.39
N VAL A 107 -8.42 28.69 55.74
CA VAL A 107 -7.83 28.69 57.09
C VAL A 107 -7.09 30.00 57.41
N SER A 108 -6.45 30.63 56.43
CA SER A 108 -5.90 32.00 56.61
C SER A 108 -6.97 33.08 56.80
N SER A 109 -8.23 32.80 56.47
CA SER A 109 -9.33 33.79 56.51
C SER A 109 -10.08 33.82 57.86
N THR A 110 -9.85 32.86 58.77
CA THR A 110 -10.59 32.74 60.04
C THR A 110 -9.79 33.11 61.30
N VAL A 111 -8.54 33.54 61.14
CA VAL A 111 -7.69 34.05 62.24
C VAL A 111 -7.17 35.46 61.93
N SER A 112 -8.08 36.44 61.89
CA SER A 112 -7.75 37.86 61.86
C SER A 112 -8.83 38.69 62.56
N SER A 113 -8.66 38.84 63.88
CA SER A 113 -9.26 39.94 64.65
C SER A 113 -8.17 41.02 64.82
N PRO A 114 -8.52 42.32 64.86
CA PRO A 114 -7.61 43.36 64.38
C PRO A 114 -6.61 43.83 65.43
N ASN A 115 -5.42 44.23 64.97
CA ASN A 115 -4.70 45.43 65.41
C ASN A 115 -3.39 45.64 64.61
N GLY A 116 -3.05 46.90 64.33
CA GLY A 116 -1.66 47.30 64.07
C GLY A 116 -1.22 47.41 62.60
N SER A 117 -1.23 48.65 62.11
CA SER A 117 -0.58 49.16 60.90
C SER A 117 0.79 48.58 60.55
N THR A 118 1.11 48.44 59.26
CA THR A 118 2.04 49.32 58.48
C THR A 118 2.49 48.63 57.18
N MET A 119 2.73 49.41 56.11
CA MET A 119 3.24 48.94 54.82
C MET A 119 4.73 48.56 54.87
N VAL A 120 5.22 47.75 53.92
CA VAL A 120 6.22 48.16 52.89
C VAL A 120 6.49 47.02 51.89
N SER A 121 6.81 47.44 50.66
CA SER A 121 6.91 46.68 49.41
C SER A 121 8.23 45.92 49.18
N ASN A 122 8.24 44.97 48.23
CA ASN A 122 9.12 44.85 47.04
C ASN A 122 9.09 43.39 46.50
N THR A 123 8.56 43.03 45.33
CA THR A 123 8.87 43.33 43.90
C THR A 123 10.07 42.58 43.30
N GLU A 124 9.79 41.55 42.48
CA GLU A 124 10.45 41.15 41.22
C GLU A 124 9.58 40.01 40.60
N LYS A 125 8.94 40.16 39.42
CA LYS A 125 9.44 40.00 38.03
C LYS A 125 10.12 38.62 37.82
N ASP A 126 9.85 37.77 36.83
CA ASP A 126 9.07 37.78 35.57
C ASP A 126 8.81 36.28 35.17
N LYS A 127 7.97 35.82 34.22
CA LYS A 127 7.16 36.47 33.16
C LYS A 127 5.86 35.65 32.85
N HIS A 128 5.51 35.35 31.58
CA HIS A 128 4.22 34.79 31.13
C HIS A 128 4.34 33.83 29.93
N PHE A 129 3.63 32.68 29.92
CA PHE A 129 2.82 32.23 28.77
C PHE A 129 1.72 31.22 29.17
N GLN A 130 0.66 31.19 28.35
CA GLN A 130 -0.68 30.55 28.46
C GLN A 130 -0.64 29.03 28.73
N ILE A 131 -1.68 28.37 29.28
CA ILE A 131 -3.05 28.16 28.75
C ILE A 131 -3.95 27.68 29.90
N GLU A 132 -5.21 28.13 30.01
CA GLU A 132 -6.29 27.23 30.46
C GLU A 132 -7.69 27.69 30.01
N SER A 133 -8.50 26.68 29.66
CA SER A 133 -9.86 26.74 29.14
C SER A 133 -10.91 27.18 30.17
N SER A 134 -11.84 28.04 29.76
CA SER A 134 -13.08 28.32 30.50
C SER A 134 -14.27 27.56 29.89
N SER A 135 -14.73 26.52 30.59
CA SER A 135 -16.05 25.93 30.38
C SER A 135 -17.12 26.76 31.07
N SER A 136 -18.25 27.01 30.39
CA SER A 136 -19.48 27.46 31.03
C SER A 136 -20.68 26.73 30.43
N ASN A 137 -21.57 26.31 31.32
CA ASN A 137 -22.71 25.43 31.08
C ASN A 137 -24.01 26.25 31.08
N THR A 138 -25.00 25.95 30.23
CA THR A 138 -26.44 26.02 30.60
C THR A 138 -27.35 25.38 29.55
N ASN A 139 -28.44 24.80 30.02
CA ASN A 139 -29.51 24.17 29.24
C ASN A 139 -30.41 25.21 28.55
N ASN A 140 -31.05 24.87 27.42
CA ASN A 140 -32.49 24.53 27.44
C ASN A 140 -33.06 24.03 26.09
N ASN A 141 -33.62 22.82 26.17
CA ASN A 141 -34.84 22.30 25.53
C ASN A 141 -35.68 23.25 24.63
N SER A 142 -35.97 22.82 23.39
CA SER A 142 -37.35 22.68 22.88
C SER A 142 -37.44 22.00 21.50
N ASN A 143 -38.03 20.79 21.50
CA ASN A 143 -39.16 20.33 20.67
C ASN A 143 -39.35 20.86 19.22
N GLY A 144 -39.58 19.98 18.23
CA GLY A 144 -40.11 20.46 16.95
C GLY A 144 -40.11 19.56 15.70
N ASN A 145 -40.81 18.42 15.75
CA ASN A 145 -41.48 17.78 14.59
C ASN A 145 -40.62 17.16 13.46
N GLY A 146 -41.05 15.99 12.96
CA GLY A 146 -40.44 15.32 11.82
C GLY A 146 -41.22 15.51 10.53
N ASN A 147 -40.63 15.10 9.41
CA ASN A 147 -41.40 14.50 8.33
C ASN A 147 -40.54 13.51 7.53
N SER A 148 -41.06 12.30 7.33
CA SER A 148 -40.54 11.37 6.33
C SER A 148 -41.00 11.82 4.96
N ASN A 149 -40.14 11.76 3.95
CA ASN A 149 -40.60 11.50 2.58
C ASN A 149 -39.48 10.95 1.71
N SER A 150 -39.67 9.73 1.22
CA SER A 150 -38.96 9.23 0.04
C SER A 150 -39.48 9.98 -1.18
N ASN A 151 -38.60 10.47 -2.06
CA ASN A 151 -38.60 10.03 -3.47
C ASN A 151 -37.49 10.63 -4.33
N THR A 152 -36.95 9.74 -5.17
CA THR A 152 -36.49 9.94 -6.56
C THR A 152 -35.48 11.03 -6.93
N ILE A 153 -34.33 10.55 -7.42
CA ILE A 153 -33.73 10.90 -8.74
C ILE A 153 -33.71 12.39 -9.11
N ALA A 154 -32.55 13.02 -8.90
CA ALA A 154 -32.03 14.04 -9.81
C ALA A 154 -30.49 13.95 -9.84
N SER A 155 -29.96 13.26 -10.85
CA SER A 155 -28.52 13.28 -11.14
C SER A 155 -28.12 14.66 -11.65
N SER A 156 -27.84 15.58 -10.72
CA SER A 156 -27.40 16.94 -11.03
C SER A 156 -25.97 16.92 -11.56
N SER A 157 -25.86 16.66 -12.86
CA SER A 157 -24.63 16.74 -13.65
C SER A 157 -24.10 18.18 -13.68
N ASN A 158 -23.40 18.58 -12.62
CA ASN A 158 -22.60 19.79 -12.58
C ASN A 158 -21.43 19.65 -13.55
N HIS A 159 -21.71 19.89 -14.83
CA HIS A 159 -20.72 20.01 -15.90
C HIS A 159 -19.94 21.33 -15.77
N SER A 160 -19.17 21.44 -14.69
CA SER A 160 -17.90 22.15 -14.75
C SER A 160 -17.12 21.53 -15.90
N LYS A 161 -16.91 22.27 -17.00
CA LYS A 161 -16.09 21.82 -18.13
C LYS A 161 -14.65 21.67 -17.65
N THR A 162 -14.32 20.49 -17.13
CA THR A 162 -12.95 20.10 -16.81
C THR A 162 -12.22 19.87 -18.13
N SER A 163 -11.46 20.87 -18.57
CA SER A 163 -10.60 20.76 -19.75
C SER A 163 -9.55 19.68 -19.54
N LEU A 164 -9.84 18.46 -20.01
CA LEU A 164 -8.92 17.33 -19.94
C LEU A 164 -7.71 17.61 -20.84
N LYS A 165 -6.51 17.42 -20.31
CA LYS A 165 -5.27 17.55 -21.06
C LYS A 165 -5.11 16.36 -21.99
N GLU A 166 -5.05 16.61 -23.30
CA GLU A 166 -4.70 15.57 -24.27
C GLU A 166 -3.19 15.26 -24.20
N LEU A 167 -2.83 14.04 -24.60
CA LEU A 167 -1.48 13.48 -24.58
C LEU A 167 -1.31 12.61 -25.83
N ASP A 168 -0.08 12.42 -26.29
CA ASP A 168 0.24 11.63 -27.48
C ASP A 168 -0.33 10.20 -27.38
N LYS A 169 -1.24 9.88 -28.31
CA LYS A 169 -2.08 8.67 -28.25
C LYS A 169 -1.29 7.37 -28.35
N SER A 170 -0.15 7.40 -29.05
CA SER A 170 0.72 6.24 -29.29
C SER A 170 1.55 5.80 -28.07
N GLN A 171 1.72 6.67 -27.05
CA GLN A 171 2.58 6.39 -25.89
C GLN A 171 1.92 6.75 -24.56
N CYS A 172 0.61 7.01 -24.50
CA CYS A 172 -0.05 7.33 -23.23
C CYS A 172 -0.78 6.14 -22.60
N TYR A 173 -0.72 6.07 -21.27
CA TYR A 173 -1.56 5.22 -20.44
C TYR A 173 -2.90 5.92 -20.20
N SER A 174 -4.00 5.18 -20.29
CA SER A 174 -5.35 5.73 -20.13
C SER A 174 -6.12 5.03 -19.00
N CYS A 175 -7.09 5.73 -18.42
CA CYS A 175 -8.00 5.17 -17.43
C CYS A 175 -8.87 4.09 -18.08
N LYS A 176 -8.76 2.84 -17.62
CA LYS A 176 -9.43 1.67 -18.21
C LYS A 176 -10.95 1.79 -18.23
N ALA A 177 -11.53 2.52 -17.27
CA ALA A 177 -12.98 2.73 -17.17
C ALA A 177 -13.57 3.79 -18.12
N CYS A 178 -12.79 4.71 -18.69
CA CYS A 178 -13.36 5.85 -19.45
C CYS A 178 -12.49 6.44 -20.57
N GLY A 179 -11.33 5.83 -20.86
CA GLY A 179 -10.42 6.20 -21.94
C GLY A 179 -9.57 7.46 -21.72
N THR A 180 -9.80 8.23 -20.65
CA THR A 180 -9.05 9.47 -20.36
C THR A 180 -7.56 9.21 -20.25
N HIS A 181 -6.72 10.00 -20.94
CA HIS A 181 -5.26 9.88 -20.84
C HIS A 181 -4.79 10.30 -19.44
N ILE A 182 -3.88 9.53 -18.83
CA ILE A 182 -3.42 9.73 -17.44
C ILE A 182 -1.92 10.04 -17.38
N ALA A 183 -1.08 9.35 -18.15
CA ALA A 183 0.37 9.56 -18.12
C ALA A 183 1.03 9.12 -19.43
N LEU A 184 2.27 9.56 -19.67
CA LEU A 184 3.09 9.10 -20.79
C LEU A 184 3.98 7.92 -20.38
N GLU A 185 4.30 7.05 -21.32
CA GLU A 185 5.23 5.93 -21.13
C GLU A 185 6.64 6.39 -20.78
N GLY A 186 7.10 7.51 -21.35
CA GLY A 186 8.37 8.16 -21.01
C GLY A 186 8.43 8.76 -19.60
N ASP A 187 7.29 8.93 -18.91
CA ASP A 187 7.25 9.33 -17.49
C ASP A 187 7.32 8.14 -16.53
N ILE A 188 7.36 6.89 -17.01
CA ILE A 188 7.48 5.72 -16.14
C ILE A 188 8.89 5.64 -15.55
N ILE A 189 8.94 5.61 -14.21
CA ILE A 189 10.15 5.37 -13.42
C ILE A 189 10.25 3.88 -13.08
N ASN A 190 9.14 3.18 -12.83
CA ASN A 190 9.12 1.75 -12.54
C ASN A 190 7.83 1.07 -13.03
N ARG A 191 7.95 -0.06 -13.75
CA ARG A 191 6.86 -0.90 -14.30
C ARG A 191 6.42 -2.07 -13.40
N SER A 192 7.10 -2.24 -12.28
CA SER A 192 6.93 -3.34 -11.32
C SER A 192 6.84 -2.79 -9.90
N TYR A 193 6.24 -1.62 -9.73
CA TYR A 193 6.09 -1.00 -8.42
C TYR A 193 4.96 -1.66 -7.64
N GLN A 194 5.11 -1.83 -6.33
CA GLN A 194 4.07 -2.45 -5.52
C GLN A 194 3.00 -1.40 -5.14
N ILE A 195 1.73 -1.74 -5.36
CA ILE A 195 0.59 -0.99 -4.85
C ILE A 195 -0.05 -1.73 -3.66
N GLY A 196 -0.04 -1.09 -2.48
CA GLY A 196 -0.64 -1.59 -1.24
C GLY A 196 0.31 -2.43 -0.38
N GLN A 197 -0.19 -2.86 0.77
CA GLN A 197 0.56 -3.60 1.79
C GLN A 197 0.63 -5.11 1.48
N GLY A 198 1.61 -5.81 2.07
CA GLY A 198 1.76 -7.27 2.00
C GLY A 198 2.68 -7.75 0.85
N PRO A 199 2.61 -9.02 0.44
CA PRO A 199 3.48 -9.57 -0.62
C PRO A 199 3.10 -9.03 -2.00
N PHE A 200 4.09 -8.94 -2.88
CA PHE A 200 3.92 -8.55 -4.29
C PHE A 200 3.13 -9.62 -5.05
N SER A 201 2.11 -9.18 -5.79
CA SER A 201 1.25 -10.01 -6.64
C SER A 201 0.86 -9.21 -7.88
N GLU A 202 0.39 -9.86 -8.95
CA GLU A 202 -0.01 -9.13 -10.17
C GLU A 202 -1.19 -8.18 -9.91
N THR A 203 -2.09 -8.53 -9.00
CA THR A 203 -3.16 -7.64 -8.48
C THR A 203 -2.64 -6.43 -7.70
N LYS A 204 -1.42 -6.51 -7.16
CA LYS A 204 -0.70 -5.43 -6.48
C LYS A 204 0.44 -4.86 -7.32
N ARG A 205 0.44 -5.09 -8.63
CA ARG A 205 1.34 -4.44 -9.55
C ARG A 205 0.83 -3.05 -9.91
N GLY A 206 1.73 -2.09 -9.90
CA GLY A 206 1.48 -0.72 -10.28
C GLY A 206 2.67 -0.10 -11.01
N TYR A 207 2.44 1.10 -11.50
CA TYR A 207 3.41 1.94 -12.16
C TYR A 207 3.77 3.11 -11.25
N LEU A 208 5.06 3.42 -11.14
CA LEU A 208 5.53 4.68 -10.56
C LEU A 208 5.80 5.66 -11.70
N PHE A 209 4.99 6.70 -11.83
CA PHE A 209 5.14 7.76 -12.82
C PHE A 209 5.77 9.01 -12.21
N LYS A 210 6.63 9.68 -12.99
CA LYS A 210 7.18 11.00 -12.69
C LYS A 210 6.10 12.07 -12.73
N THR A 211 5.27 12.07 -13.78
CA THR A 211 4.11 12.97 -13.91
C THR A 211 2.87 12.21 -14.33
N ALA A 212 1.70 12.73 -13.93
CA ALA A 212 0.40 12.25 -14.36
C ALA A 212 -0.57 13.44 -14.42
N VAL A 213 -1.57 13.35 -15.29
CA VAL A 213 -2.53 14.40 -15.65
C VAL A 213 -3.94 13.84 -15.60
N ASN A 214 -4.95 14.72 -15.64
CA ASN A 214 -6.36 14.34 -15.57
C ASN A 214 -6.72 13.50 -14.33
N LEU A 215 -5.98 13.71 -13.23
CA LEU A 215 -6.24 13.14 -11.92
C LEU A 215 -6.76 14.22 -10.97
N THR A 216 -7.72 13.85 -10.13
CA THR A 216 -8.14 14.64 -8.97
C THR A 216 -7.38 14.14 -7.74
N LEU A 217 -6.79 15.06 -6.98
CA LEU A 217 -6.20 14.76 -5.68
C LEU A 217 -7.30 14.80 -4.61
N GLY A 218 -7.45 13.71 -3.86
CA GLY A 218 -8.40 13.57 -2.76
C GLY A 218 -7.73 13.64 -1.39
N THR A 219 -8.39 13.08 -0.39
CA THR A 219 -7.96 13.11 1.01
C THR A 219 -6.51 12.67 1.20
N THR A 220 -5.75 13.50 1.91
CA THR A 220 -4.38 13.20 2.32
C THR A 220 -4.38 12.28 3.55
N LYS A 221 -3.47 11.31 3.58
CA LYS A 221 -3.24 10.39 4.72
C LYS A 221 -1.74 10.08 4.85
N THR A 222 -1.30 9.89 6.09
CA THR A 222 0.02 9.32 6.39
C THR A 222 -0.06 7.79 6.34
N GLU A 223 0.75 7.17 5.50
CA GLU A 223 0.80 5.71 5.30
C GLU A 223 2.24 5.20 5.45
N THR A 224 2.39 4.09 6.17
CA THR A 224 3.69 3.44 6.39
C THR A 224 3.86 2.27 5.44
N PHE A 225 4.80 2.39 4.51
CA PHE A 225 5.18 1.32 3.58
C PHE A 225 6.48 0.63 4.04
N THR A 226 6.86 -0.47 3.39
CA THR A 226 8.14 -1.18 3.66
C THR A 226 9.37 -0.26 3.60
N SER A 227 9.33 0.80 2.79
CA SER A 227 10.41 1.79 2.67
C SER A 227 10.29 3.00 3.63
N GLY A 228 9.38 2.97 4.62
CA GLY A 228 9.17 4.06 5.59
C GLY A 228 7.80 4.76 5.47
N SER A 229 7.63 5.85 6.23
CA SER A 229 6.39 6.63 6.31
C SER A 229 6.35 7.79 5.31
N TYR A 230 5.18 7.99 4.70
CA TYR A 230 4.93 9.00 3.68
C TYR A 230 3.54 9.61 3.86
N GLU A 231 3.44 10.90 3.59
CA GLU A 231 2.15 11.54 3.36
C GLU A 231 1.74 11.33 1.90
N ILE A 232 0.58 10.73 1.68
CA ILE A 232 0.03 10.45 0.34
C ILE A 232 -1.32 11.14 0.17
N SER A 233 -1.65 11.55 -1.05
CA SER A 233 -3.03 11.92 -1.43
C SER A 233 -3.56 10.91 -2.44
N TRP A 234 -4.74 10.36 -2.14
CA TRP A 234 -5.43 9.43 -3.05
C TRP A 234 -5.77 10.12 -4.37
N THR A 235 -5.60 9.42 -5.49
CA THR A 235 -5.85 9.95 -6.83
C THR A 235 -6.97 9.20 -7.53
N SER A 236 -7.89 9.96 -8.13
CA SER A 236 -8.98 9.43 -8.94
C SER A 236 -8.99 10.04 -10.34
N CYS A 237 -9.60 9.36 -11.31
CA CYS A 237 -9.75 9.92 -12.66
C CYS A 237 -10.69 11.14 -12.63
N SER A 238 -10.25 12.28 -13.13
CA SER A 238 -11.04 13.52 -13.19
C SER A 238 -12.32 13.44 -14.04
N LYS A 239 -12.43 12.44 -14.94
CA LYS A 239 -13.61 12.23 -15.80
C LYS A 239 -14.67 11.32 -15.16
N CYS A 240 -14.27 10.20 -14.55
CA CYS A 240 -15.20 9.17 -14.05
C CYS A 240 -15.11 8.89 -12.54
N GLY A 241 -14.23 9.57 -11.80
CA GLY A 241 -14.10 9.43 -10.35
C GLY A 241 -13.49 8.13 -9.84
N ILE A 242 -13.19 7.14 -10.71
CA ILE A 242 -12.60 5.86 -10.26
C ILE A 242 -11.22 6.09 -9.62
N SER A 243 -10.96 5.41 -8.50
CA SER A 243 -9.65 5.45 -7.85
C SER A 243 -8.59 4.78 -8.72
N LEU A 244 -7.46 5.44 -8.90
CA LEU A 244 -6.34 4.97 -9.72
C LEU A 244 -5.07 4.72 -8.90
N GLY A 245 -4.94 5.30 -7.70
CA GLY A 245 -3.78 5.10 -6.83
C GLY A 245 -3.57 6.30 -5.91
N TRP A 246 -2.33 6.77 -5.76
CA TRP A 246 -1.98 7.95 -4.96
C TRP A 246 -0.77 8.73 -5.49
N LYS A 247 -0.61 9.95 -5.01
CA LYS A 247 0.57 10.78 -5.16
C LYS A 247 1.31 10.88 -3.82
N TYR A 248 2.64 10.74 -3.83
CA TYR A 248 3.47 11.03 -2.66
C TYR A 248 3.61 12.56 -2.50
N LEU A 249 3.23 13.10 -1.34
CA LEU A 249 3.28 14.54 -1.04
C LEU A 249 4.51 14.91 -0.21
N THR A 250 4.76 14.21 0.89
CA THR A 250 5.93 14.41 1.76
C THR A 250 6.48 13.07 2.24
N SER A 251 7.68 13.08 2.81
CA SER A 251 8.30 11.92 3.45
C SER A 251 8.99 12.35 4.73
N SER A 252 8.98 11.48 5.75
CA SER A 252 9.64 11.76 7.04
C SER A 252 11.16 11.60 7.01
N ASN A 253 11.75 11.14 5.89
CA ASN A 253 13.19 10.90 5.76
C ASN A 253 13.68 11.39 4.38
N GLU A 254 14.78 12.14 4.35
CA GLU A 254 15.37 12.70 3.12
C GLU A 254 15.77 11.63 2.10
N ALA A 255 16.23 10.44 2.54
CA ALA A 255 16.55 9.33 1.65
C ALA A 255 15.35 8.89 0.77
N ASN A 256 14.14 9.14 1.26
CA ASN A 256 12.87 8.83 0.60
C ASN A 256 12.27 10.03 -0.16
N ALA A 257 12.87 11.23 -0.08
CA ALA A 257 12.41 12.41 -0.81
C ALA A 257 12.40 12.19 -2.33
N SER A 258 13.21 11.25 -2.84
CA SER A 258 13.19 10.82 -4.24
C SER A 258 11.82 10.32 -4.73
N LYS A 259 10.89 9.92 -3.85
CA LYS A 259 9.52 9.52 -4.23
C LYS A 259 8.51 10.67 -4.23
N VAL A 260 8.82 11.79 -3.58
CA VAL A 260 7.92 12.95 -3.46
C VAL A 260 7.57 13.52 -4.85
N GLY A 261 6.33 13.95 -5.01
CA GLY A 261 5.79 14.47 -6.26
C GLY A 261 5.33 13.41 -7.26
N LYS A 262 5.73 12.15 -7.09
CA LYS A 262 5.47 11.05 -8.03
C LYS A 262 4.15 10.34 -7.75
N PHE A 263 3.63 9.66 -8.78
CA PHE A 263 2.34 8.98 -8.74
C PHE A 263 2.51 7.46 -8.77
N CYS A 264 1.95 6.76 -7.78
CA CYS A 264 1.83 5.31 -7.77
C CYS A 264 0.42 4.95 -8.25
N LEU A 265 0.29 4.32 -9.43
CA LEU A 265 -1.00 4.00 -10.04
C LEU A 265 -1.15 2.49 -10.30
N ALA A 266 -2.35 1.95 -10.06
CA ALA A 266 -2.67 0.54 -10.22
C ALA A 266 -2.58 0.09 -11.68
N ARG A 267 -1.89 -1.03 -11.95
CA ARG A 267 -1.81 -1.58 -13.32
C ARG A 267 -3.19 -1.98 -13.83
N TYR A 268 -4.01 -2.63 -12.98
CA TYR A 268 -5.33 -3.14 -13.38
C TYR A 268 -6.35 -2.05 -13.72
N SER A 269 -6.17 -0.81 -13.22
CA SER A 269 -7.05 0.33 -13.49
C SER A 269 -6.63 1.18 -14.71
N LEU A 270 -5.47 0.87 -15.31
CA LEU A 270 -4.95 1.54 -16.48
C LEU A 270 -4.96 0.60 -17.69
N ALA A 271 -5.18 1.16 -18.88
CA ALA A 271 -4.94 0.49 -20.15
C ALA A 271 -3.59 0.99 -20.69
N SER A 272 -2.75 0.05 -21.12
CA SER A 272 -1.46 0.35 -21.75
C SER A 272 -1.62 0.87 -23.19
N PRO A 273 -0.61 1.56 -23.77
CA PRO A 273 -0.60 1.89 -25.19
C PRO A 273 -0.80 0.66 -26.08
N GLN A 274 -0.16 -0.45 -25.73
CA GLN A 274 -0.17 -1.71 -26.49
C GLN A 274 -1.54 -2.40 -26.50
N GLU A 275 -2.28 -2.35 -25.38
CA GLU A 275 -3.67 -2.82 -25.29
C GLU A 275 -4.63 -2.01 -26.18
N ARG A 276 -4.29 -0.74 -26.51
CA ARG A 276 -5.12 0.12 -27.36
C ARG A 276 -4.90 -0.07 -28.87
N THR A 277 -3.85 -0.78 -29.27
CA THR A 277 -3.52 -1.08 -30.68
C THR A 277 -4.11 -2.38 -31.20
N GLN A 278 -4.89 -3.11 -30.40
CA GLN A 278 -5.68 -4.25 -30.88
C GLN A 278 -7.07 -3.76 -31.31
N PRO A 279 -7.51 -4.07 -32.55
CA PRO A 279 -8.79 -3.61 -33.11
C PRO A 279 -10.01 -4.35 -32.52
#